data_AF-A0A7W0ZM74-F1
#
_entry.id   AF-A0A7W0ZM74-F1
#
_cell.length_a   1.000
_cell.length_b   1.000
_cell.length_c   1.000
_cell.angle_alpha   90.00
_cell.angle_beta   90.00
_cell.angle_gamma   90.00
#
_symmetry.space_group_name_H-M   'P 1'
#
loop_
_entity.id
_entity.type
_entity.pdbx_description
1 polymer ?
#
loop_
_entity_poly.entity_id
_entity_poly.type
_entity_poly.pdbx_seq_one_letter_code
_entity_poly.pdbx_strand_id
1 'polypeptide(L)'
;MNIYEIDWRHSSIREILNAISAALVKITNDESHEDVDEALEQLESFLGIAFVTAQTYITGTAVDARKLTKSTPKPNKHDLLKNFSDVISGTGVTKMKLCDATANYYKHHDEWLDWTPNPTERRKHTIDVLNGVGITETTTYPCQEAANILWGSNAADLEPLLSILVE
;
A
#
# COMPACT_ATOMS: atom_id res chain seq x y z
N MET A 1 13.23 24.21 -15.77
CA MET A 1 13.12 23.05 -14.89
C MET A 1 12.17 23.43 -13.76
N ASN A 2 10.99 22.83 -13.75
CA ASN A 2 9.99 23.04 -12.72
C ASN A 2 10.35 22.16 -11.51
N ILE A 3 10.28 22.68 -10.28
CA ILE A 3 10.62 21.90 -9.07
C ILE A 3 9.77 20.63 -8.93
N TYR A 4 8.57 20.62 -9.53
CA TYR A 4 7.68 19.45 -9.56
C TYR A 4 8.11 18.37 -10.58
N GLU A 5 9.12 18.62 -11.42
CA GLU A 5 9.71 17.63 -12.34
C GLU A 5 10.82 16.80 -11.66
N ILE A 6 11.29 17.22 -10.48
CA ILE A 6 12.32 16.51 -9.73
C ILE A 6 11.64 15.68 -8.64
N ASP A 7 11.74 14.37 -8.74
CA ASP A 7 11.24 13.47 -7.71
C ASP A 7 12.25 13.26 -6.57
N TRP A 8 12.27 14.23 -5.65
CA TRP A 8 13.08 14.16 -4.44
C TRP A 8 12.52 13.17 -3.40
N ARG A 9 11.24 12.75 -3.52
CA ARG A 9 10.60 11.86 -2.53
C ARG A 9 11.06 10.43 -2.70
N HIS A 10 11.38 10.02 -3.93
CA HIS A 10 11.86 8.68 -4.23
C HIS A 10 13.08 8.28 -3.40
N SER A 11 14.07 9.17 -3.21
CA SER A 11 15.26 8.87 -2.39
C SER A 11 14.90 8.58 -0.94
N SER A 12 14.08 9.43 -0.32
CA SER A 12 13.68 9.27 1.08
C SER A 12 12.82 8.02 1.28
N ILE A 13 11.93 7.72 0.35
CA ILE A 13 11.06 6.55 0.43
C ILE A 13 11.88 5.26 0.30
N ARG A 14 12.84 5.22 -0.63
CA ARG A 14 13.78 4.10 -0.74
C ARG A 14 14.53 3.85 0.56
N GLU A 15 15.07 4.88 1.19
CA GLU A 15 15.79 4.74 2.46
C GLU A 15 14.90 4.17 3.58
N ILE A 16 13.65 4.64 3.68
CA ILE A 16 12.68 4.14 4.66
C ILE A 16 12.32 2.68 4.38
N LEU A 17 11.98 2.35 3.13
CA LEU A 17 11.61 0.98 2.75
C LEU A 17 12.78 0.00 2.94
N ASN A 18 14.02 0.42 2.68
CA ASN A 18 15.20 -0.40 2.97
C ASN A 18 15.36 -0.68 4.46
N ALA A 19 15.12 0.33 5.32
CA ALA A 19 15.17 0.14 6.77
C ALA A 19 14.08 -0.83 7.26
N ILE A 20 12.87 -0.74 6.69
CA ILE A 20 11.77 -1.66 7.01
C ILE A 20 12.09 -3.07 6.51
N SER A 21 12.59 -3.22 5.29
CA SER A 21 12.99 -4.53 4.74
C SER A 21 14.07 -5.18 5.61
N ALA A 22 15.07 -4.42 6.08
CA ALA A 22 16.06 -4.94 7.01
C ALA A 22 15.46 -5.40 8.36
N ALA A 23 14.38 -4.79 8.83
CA ALA A 23 13.66 -5.24 10.03
C ALA A 23 12.86 -6.52 9.76
N LEU A 24 12.15 -6.59 8.63
CA LEU A 24 11.39 -7.78 8.20
C LEU A 24 12.30 -9.00 8.00
N VAL A 25 13.50 -8.79 7.43
CA VAL A 25 14.52 -9.84 7.27
C VAL A 25 14.98 -10.37 8.62
N LYS A 26 15.03 -9.54 9.67
CA LYS A 26 15.38 -10.03 11.02
C LYS A 26 14.28 -10.90 11.59
N ILE A 27 13.02 -10.46 11.52
CA ILE A 27 11.86 -11.20 12.00
C ILE A 27 11.76 -12.56 11.30
N THR A 28 11.90 -12.57 9.97
CA THR A 28 11.77 -13.81 9.19
C THR A 28 12.92 -14.81 9.38
N ASN A 29 14.10 -14.35 9.79
CA ASN A 29 15.27 -15.22 10.04
C ASN A 29 15.49 -15.54 11.53
N ASP A 30 14.67 -14.99 12.42
CA ASP A 30 14.79 -15.27 13.84
C ASP A 30 14.17 -16.64 14.16
N GLU A 31 15.02 -17.67 14.16
CA GLU A 31 14.66 -19.04 14.54
C GLU A 31 14.29 -19.17 16.04
N SER A 32 14.51 -18.12 16.84
CA SER A 32 14.24 -18.13 18.29
C SER A 32 12.84 -17.67 18.67
N HIS A 33 11.98 -17.37 17.70
CA HIS A 33 10.57 -17.06 17.96
C HIS A 33 9.88 -18.25 18.64
N GLU A 34 9.89 -18.22 19.98
CA GLU A 34 9.11 -19.14 20.83
C GLU A 34 7.61 -18.97 20.56
N ASP A 35 7.21 -17.82 20.00
CA ASP A 35 5.85 -17.49 19.60
C ASP A 35 5.79 -17.04 18.13
N VAL A 36 5.29 -17.94 17.27
CA VAL A 36 5.09 -17.68 15.83
C VAL A 36 4.02 -16.60 15.62
N ASP A 37 3.04 -16.48 16.51
CA ASP A 37 1.96 -15.52 16.37
C ASP A 37 2.49 -14.09 16.56
N GLU A 38 3.38 -13.88 17.54
CA GLU A 38 4.04 -12.58 17.76
C GLU A 38 4.84 -12.15 16.51
N ALA A 39 5.59 -13.08 15.89
CA ALA A 39 6.36 -12.79 14.70
C ALA A 39 5.48 -12.34 13.52
N LEU A 40 4.32 -12.98 13.34
CA LEU A 40 3.35 -12.63 12.30
C LEU A 40 2.67 -11.28 12.58
N GLU A 41 2.35 -10.97 13.84
CA GLU A 41 1.83 -9.64 14.22
C GLU A 41 2.84 -8.52 13.97
N GLN A 42 4.12 -8.77 14.27
CA GLN A 42 5.19 -7.84 13.95
C GLN A 42 5.36 -7.66 12.44
N LEU A 43 5.32 -8.77 11.68
CA LEU A 43 5.38 -8.76 10.22
C LEU A 43 4.26 -7.89 9.62
N GLU A 44 3.01 -8.12 10.04
CA GLU A 44 1.83 -7.35 9.62
C GLU A 44 2.00 -5.86 9.93
N SER A 45 2.51 -5.53 11.12
CA SER A 45 2.77 -4.15 11.53
C SER A 45 3.80 -3.46 10.63
N PHE A 46 4.93 -4.11 10.35
CA PHE A 46 5.97 -3.54 9.47
C PHE A 46 5.49 -3.38 8.03
N LEU A 47 4.70 -4.33 7.51
CA LEU A 47 4.07 -4.21 6.20
C LEU A 47 3.06 -3.06 6.14
N GLY A 48 2.23 -2.91 7.17
CA GLY A 48 1.31 -1.77 7.30
C GLY A 48 2.04 -0.43 7.25
N ILE A 49 3.16 -0.30 7.97
CA ILE A 49 4.03 0.89 7.94
C ILE A 49 4.63 1.11 6.53
N ALA A 50 5.05 0.04 5.86
CA ALA A 50 5.54 0.12 4.48
C ALA A 50 4.47 0.65 3.51
N PHE A 51 3.22 0.18 3.63
CA PHE A 51 2.11 0.68 2.83
C PHE A 51 1.77 2.14 3.13
N VAL A 52 1.81 2.56 4.40
CA VAL A 52 1.63 3.97 4.76
C VAL A 52 2.74 4.83 4.14
N THR A 53 3.98 4.36 4.18
CA THR A 53 5.12 5.00 3.52
C THR A 53 4.87 5.13 2.01
N ALA A 54 4.49 4.04 1.34
CA ALA A 54 4.12 4.04 -0.08
C ALA A 54 2.98 5.03 -0.39
N GLN A 55 1.94 5.08 0.44
CA GLN A 55 0.82 6.02 0.28
C GLN A 55 1.27 7.49 0.36
N THR A 56 2.26 7.83 1.20
CA THR A 56 2.77 9.21 1.26
C THR A 56 3.43 9.61 -0.05
N TYR A 57 4.20 8.70 -0.66
CA TYR A 57 4.78 8.91 -1.99
C TYR A 57 3.70 9.09 -3.05
N ILE A 58 2.76 8.13 -3.15
CA ILE A 58 1.63 8.16 -4.10
C ILE A 58 0.88 9.49 -4.01
N THR A 59 0.63 9.96 -2.80
CA THR A 59 -0.11 11.21 -2.56
C THR A 59 0.71 12.43 -3.01
N GLY A 60 2.02 12.45 -2.74
CA GLY A 60 2.93 13.50 -3.22
C GLY A 60 3.00 13.54 -4.75
N THR A 61 3.20 12.40 -5.39
CA THR A 61 3.27 12.27 -6.86
C THR A 61 1.95 12.68 -7.51
N ALA A 62 0.81 12.28 -6.94
CA ALA A 62 -0.50 12.71 -7.42
C ALA A 62 -0.69 14.24 -7.34
N VAL A 63 -0.19 14.89 -6.28
CA VAL A 63 -0.21 16.35 -6.15
C VAL A 63 0.65 17.02 -7.24
N ASP A 64 1.83 16.50 -7.49
CA ASP A 64 2.74 17.07 -8.49
C ASP A 64 2.21 16.85 -9.92
N ALA A 65 1.70 15.66 -10.24
CA ALA A 65 1.02 15.37 -11.50
C ALA A 65 -0.16 16.33 -11.76
N ARG A 66 -0.96 16.66 -10.73
CA ARG A 66 -2.04 17.65 -10.85
C ARG A 66 -1.54 19.08 -11.06
N LYS A 67 -0.34 19.42 -10.59
CA LYS A 67 0.27 20.74 -10.83
C LYS A 67 0.83 20.84 -12.24
N LEU A 68 1.37 19.74 -12.77
CA LEU A 68 1.97 19.67 -14.10
C LEU A 68 0.93 19.47 -15.22
N THR A 69 -0.18 18.78 -14.94
CA THR A 69 -1.22 18.57 -15.95
C THR A 69 -1.90 19.86 -16.37
N LYS A 70 -2.09 20.00 -17.69
CA LYS A 70 -2.89 21.08 -18.32
C LYS A 70 -4.35 20.67 -18.53
N SER A 71 -4.76 19.48 -18.08
CA SER A 71 -6.12 18.96 -18.27
C SER A 71 -7.15 19.72 -17.43
N THR A 72 -8.35 19.90 -18.00
CA THR A 72 -9.52 20.45 -17.31
C THR A 72 -10.72 19.51 -17.52
N PRO A 73 -11.33 18.97 -16.44
CA PRO A 73 -10.95 19.13 -15.04
C PRO A 73 -9.63 18.44 -14.69
N LYS A 74 -9.00 18.84 -13.57
CA LYS A 74 -7.81 18.16 -13.05
C LYS A 74 -8.21 16.79 -12.48
N PRO A 75 -7.49 15.70 -12.82
CA PRO A 75 -7.80 14.37 -12.32
C PRO A 75 -7.68 14.32 -10.80
N ASN A 76 -8.61 13.64 -10.14
CA ASN A 76 -8.52 13.38 -8.71
C ASN A 76 -7.55 12.20 -8.44
N LYS A 77 -7.34 11.83 -7.16
CA LYS A 77 -6.35 10.81 -6.79
C LYS A 77 -6.80 9.45 -7.32
N HIS A 78 -8.07 9.11 -7.16
CA HIS A 78 -8.62 7.84 -7.64
C HIS A 78 -8.52 7.69 -9.16
N ASP A 79 -8.68 8.78 -9.91
CA ASP A 79 -8.49 8.77 -11.37
C ASP A 79 -7.05 8.44 -11.73
N LEU A 80 -6.07 9.00 -11.00
CA LEU A 80 -4.66 8.72 -11.20
C LEU A 80 -4.33 7.26 -10.82
N LEU A 81 -4.76 6.80 -9.64
CA LEU A 81 -4.52 5.42 -9.22
C LEU A 81 -5.13 4.37 -10.16
N LYS A 82 -6.25 4.70 -10.81
CA LYS A 82 -6.93 3.80 -11.75
C LYS A 82 -6.18 3.64 -13.07
N ASN A 83 -5.43 4.66 -13.51
CA ASN A 83 -4.94 4.74 -14.89
C ASN A 83 -3.41 4.61 -15.01
N PHE A 84 -2.66 4.68 -13.91
CA PHE A 84 -1.20 4.78 -13.93
C PHE A 84 -0.48 3.60 -13.27
N SER A 85 -1.13 2.43 -13.17
CA SER A 85 -0.49 1.22 -12.67
C SER A 85 -1.18 -0.02 -13.24
N ASP A 86 -0.43 -1.11 -13.37
CA ASP A 86 -0.93 -2.40 -13.84
C ASP A 86 -2.14 -2.88 -13.04
N VAL A 87 -3.05 -3.55 -13.73
CA VAL A 87 -4.19 -4.23 -13.12
C VAL A 87 -3.74 -5.60 -12.59
N ILE A 88 -4.10 -5.91 -11.36
CA ILE A 88 -3.86 -7.22 -10.75
C ILE A 88 -4.67 -8.26 -11.53
N SER A 89 -3.99 -9.31 -12.00
CA SER A 89 -4.59 -10.32 -12.88
C SER A 89 -5.86 -10.93 -12.29
N GLY A 90 -6.90 -11.06 -13.12
CA GLY A 90 -8.20 -11.59 -12.70
C GLY A 90 -9.07 -10.61 -11.89
N THR A 91 -8.62 -9.37 -11.69
CA THR A 91 -9.35 -8.34 -10.94
C THR A 91 -9.56 -7.06 -11.76
N GLY A 92 -10.30 -6.10 -11.19
CA GLY A 92 -10.41 -4.73 -11.70
C GLY A 92 -9.59 -3.70 -10.89
N VAL A 93 -8.69 -4.17 -10.03
CA VAL A 93 -7.92 -3.36 -9.08
C VAL A 93 -6.50 -3.16 -9.60
N THR A 94 -6.02 -1.93 -9.60
CA THR A 94 -4.62 -1.63 -9.95
C THR A 94 -3.71 -1.83 -8.73
N LYS A 95 -2.43 -2.15 -8.95
CA LYS A 95 -1.47 -2.33 -7.86
C LYS A 95 -1.43 -1.10 -6.95
N MET A 96 -1.38 0.11 -7.53
CA MET A 96 -1.43 1.37 -6.77
C MET A 96 -2.72 1.55 -5.94
N LYS A 97 -3.88 1.10 -6.42
CA LYS A 97 -5.12 1.16 -5.62
C LYS A 97 -5.04 0.24 -4.42
N LEU A 98 -4.49 -0.97 -4.61
CA LEU A 98 -4.30 -1.90 -3.51
C LEU A 98 -3.34 -1.31 -2.47
N CYS A 99 -2.20 -0.75 -2.87
CA CYS A 99 -1.29 -0.07 -1.94
C CYS A 99 -2.00 1.04 -1.12
N ASP A 100 -2.78 1.89 -1.79
CA ASP A 100 -3.51 2.98 -1.14
C ASP A 100 -4.60 2.48 -0.18
N ALA A 101 -5.32 1.42 -0.57
CA ALA A 101 -6.36 0.80 0.24
C ALA A 101 -5.77 0.11 1.47
N THR A 102 -4.71 -0.68 1.31
CA THR A 102 -4.03 -1.37 2.42
C THR A 102 -3.49 -0.37 3.44
N ALA A 103 -2.89 0.73 3.00
CA ALA A 103 -2.46 1.81 3.89
C ALA A 103 -3.64 2.44 4.66
N ASN A 104 -4.78 2.65 4.01
CA ASN A 104 -5.98 3.17 4.68
C ASN A 104 -6.60 2.18 5.66
N TYR A 105 -6.57 0.89 5.34
CA TYR A 105 -6.96 -0.18 6.25
C TYR A 105 -6.09 -0.13 7.51
N TYR A 106 -4.77 -0.23 7.35
CA TYR A 106 -3.85 -0.28 8.48
C TYR A 106 -4.03 0.89 9.46
N LYS A 107 -4.18 2.11 8.96
CA LYS A 107 -4.37 3.31 9.81
C LYS A 107 -5.70 3.41 10.54
N HIS A 108 -6.76 2.79 10.01
CA HIS A 108 -8.13 3.13 10.41
C HIS A 108 -8.97 1.92 10.83
N HIS A 109 -8.50 0.69 10.61
CA HIS A 109 -9.30 -0.51 10.84
C HIS A 109 -9.72 -0.69 12.30
N ASP A 110 -8.92 -0.24 13.27
CA ASP A 110 -9.29 -0.26 14.70
C ASP A 110 -10.52 0.62 15.02
N GLU A 111 -10.85 1.57 14.15
CA GLU A 111 -12.03 2.43 14.30
C GLU A 111 -13.30 1.78 13.72
N TRP A 112 -13.17 0.60 13.08
CA TRP A 112 -14.25 -0.06 12.35
C TRP A 112 -14.93 -1.09 13.24
N LEU A 113 -16.24 -0.93 13.47
CA LEU A 113 -17.02 -1.93 14.20
C LEU A 113 -17.17 -3.24 13.41
N ASP A 114 -17.29 -3.11 12.10
CA ASP A 114 -17.34 -4.19 11.13
C ASP A 114 -16.88 -3.66 9.75
N TRP A 115 -16.74 -4.56 8.78
CA TRP A 115 -16.49 -4.22 7.38
C TRP A 115 -17.76 -3.87 6.59
N THR A 116 -18.92 -3.69 7.23
CA THR A 116 -20.15 -3.32 6.54
C THR A 116 -20.08 -1.83 6.17
N PRO A 117 -19.88 -1.48 4.89
CA PRO A 117 -19.66 -0.09 4.54
C PRO A 117 -21.01 0.62 4.40
N ASN A 118 -21.20 1.73 5.11
CA ASN A 118 -22.26 2.67 4.74
C ASN A 118 -21.86 3.38 3.44
N PRO A 119 -22.76 3.55 2.45
CA PRO A 119 -22.47 4.24 1.19
C PRO A 119 -21.82 5.64 1.33
N THR A 120 -22.01 6.30 2.47
CA THR A 120 -21.48 7.64 2.77
C THR A 120 -20.14 7.63 3.50
N GLU A 121 -19.66 6.46 3.92
CA GLU A 121 -18.43 6.34 4.71
C GLU A 121 -17.18 6.31 3.84
N ARG A 122 -16.16 7.04 4.31
CA ARG A 122 -14.85 7.13 3.64
C ARG A 122 -14.18 5.77 3.47
N ARG A 123 -14.47 4.79 4.34
CA ARG A 123 -13.91 3.42 4.29
C ARG A 123 -14.52 2.52 3.21
N LYS A 124 -15.68 2.87 2.62
CA LYS A 124 -16.30 2.06 1.57
C LYS A 124 -15.33 1.75 0.44
N HIS A 125 -14.61 2.76 -0.03
CA HIS A 125 -13.67 2.58 -1.12
C HIS A 125 -12.55 1.61 -0.79
N THR A 126 -12.00 1.71 0.43
CA THR A 126 -10.97 0.78 0.93
C THR A 126 -11.49 -0.65 0.94
N ILE A 127 -12.68 -0.87 1.52
CA ILE A 127 -13.32 -2.18 1.61
C ILE A 127 -13.62 -2.75 0.21
N ASP A 128 -14.15 -1.94 -0.71
CA ASP A 128 -14.41 -2.37 -2.09
C ASP A 128 -13.13 -2.83 -2.80
N VAL A 129 -12.01 -2.13 -2.59
CA VAL A 129 -10.71 -2.48 -3.19
C VAL A 129 -10.17 -3.78 -2.60
N LEU A 130 -10.19 -3.92 -1.27
CA LEU A 130 -9.71 -5.12 -0.58
C LEU A 130 -10.54 -6.35 -0.96
N ASN A 131 -11.87 -6.24 -0.91
CA ASN A 131 -12.77 -7.31 -1.34
C ASN A 131 -12.56 -7.68 -2.81
N GLY A 132 -12.28 -6.68 -3.66
CA GLY A 132 -12.00 -6.88 -5.09
C GLY A 132 -10.75 -7.73 -5.39
N VAL A 133 -9.88 -7.91 -4.40
CA VAL A 133 -8.70 -8.79 -4.49
C VAL A 133 -8.79 -9.99 -3.52
N GLY A 134 -9.93 -10.20 -2.88
CA GLY A 134 -10.18 -11.34 -1.98
C GLY A 134 -9.75 -11.14 -0.52
N ILE A 135 -9.29 -9.94 -0.14
CA ILE A 135 -9.00 -9.60 1.26
C ILE A 135 -10.32 -9.16 1.91
N THR A 136 -10.68 -9.82 3.02
CA THR A 136 -11.97 -9.64 3.69
C THR A 136 -11.80 -9.46 5.20
N GLU A 137 -12.90 -9.22 5.91
CA GLU A 137 -12.91 -9.12 7.37
C GLU A 137 -12.37 -10.37 8.09
N THR A 138 -12.43 -11.54 7.46
CA THR A 138 -11.91 -12.79 8.04
C THR A 138 -10.44 -13.04 7.69
N THR A 139 -9.79 -12.15 6.95
CA THR A 139 -8.36 -12.25 6.64
C THR A 139 -7.56 -11.85 7.86
N THR A 140 -6.76 -12.77 8.41
CA THR A 140 -6.01 -12.56 9.65
C THR A 140 -4.92 -11.50 9.54
N TYR A 141 -4.17 -11.48 8.44
CA TYR A 141 -3.07 -10.53 8.19
C TYR A 141 -3.26 -9.82 6.83
N PRO A 142 -4.14 -8.82 6.74
CA PRO A 142 -4.48 -8.18 5.47
C PRO A 142 -3.33 -7.47 4.76
N CYS A 143 -2.37 -6.88 5.48
CA CYS A 143 -1.19 -6.26 4.87
C CYS A 143 -0.26 -7.32 4.30
N GLN A 144 -0.07 -8.44 4.99
CA GLN A 144 0.65 -9.60 4.46
C GLN A 144 -0.02 -10.17 3.21
N GLU A 145 -1.34 -10.33 3.22
CA GLU A 145 -2.06 -10.84 2.04
C GLU A 145 -1.96 -9.86 0.86
N ALA A 146 -2.04 -8.55 1.11
CA ALA A 146 -1.82 -7.53 0.08
C ALA A 146 -0.39 -7.60 -0.49
N ALA A 147 0.63 -7.80 0.35
CA ALA A 147 2.01 -8.00 -0.08
C ALA A 147 2.14 -9.24 -0.98
N ASN A 148 1.53 -10.37 -0.57
CA ASN A 148 1.51 -11.60 -1.35
C ASN A 148 0.88 -11.41 -2.73
N ILE A 149 -0.22 -10.66 -2.81
CA ILE A 149 -0.91 -10.36 -4.07
C ILE A 149 -0.06 -9.46 -4.98
N LEU A 150 0.63 -8.47 -4.40
CA LEU A 150 1.38 -7.47 -5.16
C LEU A 150 2.74 -7.98 -5.65
N TRP A 151 3.45 -8.74 -4.82
CA TRP A 151 4.82 -9.14 -5.09
C TRP A 151 5.21 -10.55 -4.62
N GLY A 152 4.25 -11.37 -4.21
CA GLY A 152 4.45 -12.77 -3.87
C GLY A 152 4.90 -13.00 -2.42
N SER A 153 5.25 -14.26 -2.12
CA SER A 153 5.41 -14.76 -0.76
C SER A 153 6.63 -14.27 0.01
N ASN A 154 7.53 -13.51 -0.62
CA ASN A 154 8.68 -12.90 0.06
C ASN A 154 8.32 -11.53 0.61
N ALA A 155 7.50 -11.49 1.67
CA ALA A 155 7.04 -10.26 2.28
C ALA A 155 8.18 -9.40 2.87
N ALA A 156 9.36 -9.97 3.12
CA ALA A 156 10.50 -9.24 3.67
C ALA A 156 11.24 -8.36 2.66
N ASP A 157 11.10 -8.65 1.36
CA ASP A 157 11.67 -7.83 0.29
C ASP A 157 10.67 -6.77 -0.17
N LEU A 158 11.00 -5.50 0.07
CA LEU A 158 10.17 -4.35 -0.30
C LEU A 158 10.63 -3.68 -1.60
N GLU A 159 11.65 -4.19 -2.29
CA GLU A 159 12.05 -3.67 -3.60
C GLU A 159 10.94 -3.77 -4.66
N PRO A 160 10.09 -4.83 -4.67
CA PRO A 160 8.92 -4.85 -5.55
C PRO A 160 7.92 -3.73 -5.24
N LEU A 161 7.70 -3.40 -3.96
CA LEU A 161 6.84 -2.28 -3.57
C LEU A 161 7.42 -0.97 -4.09
N LEU A 162 8.74 -0.76 -3.99
CA LEU A 162 9.39 0.42 -4.55
C LEU A 162 9.23 0.49 -6.07
N SER A 163 9.37 -0.65 -6.76
CA SER A 163 9.20 -0.74 -8.21
C SER A 163 7.80 -0.31 -8.65
N ILE A 164 6.75 -0.74 -7.94
CA ILE A 164 5.35 -0.33 -8.19
C ILE A 164 5.17 1.20 -8.09
N LEU A 165 5.96 1.88 -7.25
CA LEU A 165 5.85 3.33 -7.05
C LEU A 165 6.49 4.14 -8.18
N VAL A 166 7.39 3.55 -8.97
CA VAL A 166 8.15 4.25 -10.02
C VAL A 166 7.89 3.74 -11.43
N GLU A 167 6.96 2.77 -11.59
CA GLU A 167 6.35 2.40 -12.88
C GLU A 167 5.72 3.62 -13.57
#